data_AF-A0A258AZD8-F1
#
_entry.id   AF-A0A258AZD8-F1
#
_cell.length_a   1.000
_cell.length_b   1.000
_cell.length_c   1.000
_cell.angle_alpha   90.00
_cell.angle_beta   90.00
_cell.angle_gamma   90.00
#
_symmetry.space_group_name_H-M   'P 1'
#
loop_
_entity.id
_entity.type
_entity.pdbx_description
1 polymer ?
#
loop_
_entity_poly.entity_id
_entity_poly.type
_entity_poly.pdbx_seq_one_letter_code
_entity_poly.pdbx_strand_id
1 'polypeptide(L)'
;MTARANDQGTEDAPTAAVADETPADFLDSIGQCTKARWRLQFRPPPPTPPTDRGRAALILGSLMADSFLVWQAGDAQQFRNNNQEVLSYCRMLGLGEKLLPHLMAQGKMAENNEWKELRSEIVDSHQVLLRMLREQKDDDLAVMIDLGLWLRLLDIVSSVVVENATVETRPLCIGSSAILQEIRDDFNRLGLPRHEEAMIKHIGAAIEEITTLWRGSAQNAPTEEQVTKTHDKLKEIMQMMVEKQT
;
A
#
# COMPACT_ATOMS: atom_id res chain seq x y z
N MET A 1 -39.02 -3.72 -47.11
CA MET A 1 -39.48 -3.25 -45.78
C MET A 1 -39.69 -4.51 -44.97
N THR A 2 -38.99 -4.85 -43.89
CA THR A 2 -38.25 -4.10 -42.86
C THR A 2 -37.39 -5.16 -42.15
N ALA A 3 -36.06 -5.01 -42.13
CA ALA A 3 -35.25 -4.67 -40.95
C ALA A 3 -35.09 -5.77 -39.87
N ARG A 4 -33.81 -6.15 -39.70
CA ARG A 4 -33.11 -6.92 -38.66
C ARG A 4 -33.63 -6.76 -37.22
N ALA A 5 -33.45 -7.81 -36.43
CA ALA A 5 -32.80 -7.69 -35.13
C ALA A 5 -32.01 -8.98 -34.85
N ASN A 6 -30.68 -8.85 -34.92
CA ASN A 6 -29.72 -9.86 -34.49
C ASN A 6 -29.58 -9.65 -32.98
N ASP A 7 -30.08 -10.58 -32.18
CA ASP A 7 -30.00 -10.54 -30.72
C ASP A 7 -28.57 -10.89 -30.31
N GLN A 8 -27.70 -9.88 -30.24
CA GLN A 8 -26.40 -10.01 -29.62
C GLN A 8 -26.63 -9.91 -28.12
N GLY A 9 -26.62 -11.07 -27.45
CA GLY A 9 -26.42 -11.15 -26.02
C GLY A 9 -25.17 -10.35 -25.65
N THR A 10 -25.38 -9.27 -24.92
CA THR A 10 -24.34 -8.59 -24.16
C THR A 10 -23.76 -9.62 -23.20
N GLU A 11 -22.57 -10.13 -23.50
CA GLU A 11 -21.69 -10.71 -22.50
C GLU A 11 -21.42 -9.60 -21.48
N ASP A 12 -22.15 -9.65 -20.38
CA ASP A 12 -21.78 -8.94 -19.16
C ASP A 12 -20.37 -9.39 -18.80
N ALA A 13 -19.39 -8.51 -19.05
CA ALA A 13 -18.06 -8.65 -18.51
C ALA A 13 -18.20 -8.84 -16.99
N PRO A 14 -17.51 -9.83 -16.38
CA PRO A 14 -17.65 -10.07 -14.95
C PRO A 14 -17.14 -8.82 -14.23
N THR A 15 -18.10 -8.01 -13.76
CA THR A 15 -17.84 -6.92 -12.83
C THR A 15 -17.65 -7.60 -11.48
N ALA A 16 -16.46 -8.19 -11.30
CA ALA A 16 -16.08 -8.80 -10.04
C ALA A 16 -16.04 -7.69 -8.99
N ALA A 17 -16.81 -7.87 -7.92
CA ALA A 17 -16.78 -7.01 -6.75
C ALA A 17 -15.35 -7.04 -6.16
N VAL A 18 -14.63 -5.92 -6.26
CA VAL A 18 -13.21 -5.78 -5.83
C VAL A 18 -13.12 -5.34 -4.36
N ALA A 19 -13.95 -5.91 -3.47
CA ALA A 19 -14.00 -5.52 -2.06
C ALA A 19 -13.08 -6.38 -1.15
N ASP A 20 -12.39 -7.39 -1.70
CA ASP A 20 -11.68 -8.41 -0.91
C ASP A 20 -10.17 -8.54 -1.25
N GLU A 21 -9.58 -7.63 -2.03
CA GLU A 21 -8.17 -7.75 -2.43
C GLU A 21 -7.24 -7.30 -1.29
N THR A 22 -6.53 -8.24 -0.65
CA THR A 22 -5.56 -7.88 0.39
C THR A 22 -4.35 -7.18 -0.22
N PRO A 23 -3.59 -6.41 0.56
CA PRO A 23 -2.31 -5.84 0.11
C PRO A 23 -1.34 -6.84 -0.56
N ALA A 24 -1.33 -8.08 -0.07
CA ALA A 24 -0.51 -9.15 -0.63
C ALA A 24 -1.05 -9.62 -1.99
N ASP A 25 -2.37 -9.78 -2.11
CA ASP A 25 -3.03 -10.17 -3.37
C ASP A 25 -2.83 -9.10 -4.45
N PHE A 26 -2.93 -7.83 -4.05
CA PHE A 26 -2.65 -6.70 -4.93
C PHE A 26 -1.22 -6.76 -5.48
N LEU A 27 -0.21 -6.91 -4.63
CA LEU A 27 1.17 -6.94 -5.12
C LEU A 27 1.47 -8.20 -5.95
N ASP A 28 0.83 -9.33 -5.65
CA ASP A 28 0.90 -10.56 -6.44
C ASP A 28 0.33 -10.36 -7.86
N SER A 29 -0.83 -9.71 -7.98
CA SER A 29 -1.46 -9.47 -9.28
C SER A 29 -0.57 -8.59 -10.16
N ILE A 30 0.10 -7.59 -9.57
CA ILE A 30 1.10 -6.77 -10.27
C ILE A 30 2.29 -7.60 -10.75
N GLY A 31 2.80 -8.51 -9.92
CA GLY A 31 3.89 -9.42 -10.31
C GLY A 31 3.55 -10.34 -11.47
N GLN A 32 2.28 -10.73 -11.60
CA GLN A 32 1.79 -11.58 -12.70
C GLN A 32 1.58 -10.79 -13.99
N CYS A 33 1.17 -9.52 -13.88
CA CYS A 33 0.88 -8.66 -15.04
C CYS A 33 2.09 -7.88 -15.56
N THR A 34 3.20 -7.86 -14.82
CA THR A 34 4.37 -7.04 -15.15
C THR A 34 5.67 -7.83 -15.07
N LYS A 35 6.76 -7.27 -15.62
CA LYS A 35 8.13 -7.78 -15.42
C LYS A 35 8.81 -7.01 -14.29
N ALA A 36 8.12 -6.89 -13.14
CA ALA A 36 8.57 -6.09 -12.02
C ALA A 36 9.97 -6.50 -11.56
N ARG A 37 10.86 -5.51 -11.44
CA ARG A 37 12.19 -5.68 -10.87
C ARG A 37 12.16 -5.24 -9.41
N TRP A 38 11.57 -6.06 -8.55
CA TRP A 38 11.26 -5.71 -7.15
C TRP A 38 12.43 -5.10 -6.37
N ARG A 39 13.66 -5.59 -6.58
CA ARG A 39 14.85 -5.05 -5.91
C ARG A 39 15.16 -3.58 -6.25
N LEU A 40 14.69 -3.06 -7.38
CA LEU A 40 14.85 -1.63 -7.72
C LEU A 40 13.92 -0.72 -6.92
N GLN A 41 12.90 -1.30 -6.29
CA GLN A 41 11.92 -0.58 -5.47
C GLN A 41 12.34 -0.51 -4.00
N PHE A 42 13.47 -1.13 -3.63
CA PHE A 42 14.05 -0.99 -2.30
C PHE A 42 14.48 0.46 -2.07
N ARG A 43 14.33 0.90 -0.83
CA ARG A 43 14.73 2.24 -0.37
C ARG A 43 15.69 2.13 0.82
N PRO A 44 16.46 3.19 1.11
CA PRO A 44 17.22 3.26 2.36
C PRO A 44 16.29 3.10 3.57
N PRO A 45 16.80 2.59 4.71
CA PRO A 45 16.01 2.50 5.92
C PRO A 45 15.50 3.89 6.33
N PRO A 46 14.29 3.98 6.91
CA PRO A 46 13.74 5.25 7.38
C PRO A 46 14.59 5.84 8.52
N PRO A 47 14.40 7.11 8.89
CA PRO A 47 15.00 7.65 10.10
C PRO A 47 14.53 6.87 11.35
N THR A 48 15.21 7.10 12.46
CA THR A 48 14.75 6.65 13.79
C THR A 48 13.28 7.05 14.01
N PRO A 49 12.46 6.18 14.64
CA PRO A 49 11.03 6.46 14.85
C PRO A 49 10.81 7.85 15.47
N PRO A 50 9.93 8.69 14.88
CA PRO A 50 9.60 9.98 15.44
C PRO A 50 8.80 9.82 16.75
N THR A 51 8.89 10.82 17.63
CA THR A 51 8.08 10.86 18.85
C THR A 51 6.59 11.07 18.57
N ASP A 52 6.27 11.68 17.43
CA ASP A 52 4.91 11.78 16.91
C ASP A 52 4.37 10.39 16.53
N ARG A 53 3.39 9.91 17.31
CA ARG A 53 2.81 8.58 17.13
C ARG A 53 2.08 8.42 15.79
N GLY A 54 1.45 9.47 15.28
CA GLY A 54 0.71 9.42 14.03
C GLY A 54 1.63 9.25 12.82
N ARG A 55 2.72 10.01 12.82
CA ARG A 55 3.80 9.87 11.85
C ARG A 55 4.52 8.53 11.97
N ALA A 56 4.78 8.05 13.18
CA ALA A 56 5.34 6.73 13.39
C ALA A 56 4.42 5.63 12.83
N ALA A 57 3.10 5.76 13.00
CA ALA A 57 2.10 4.85 12.44
C ALA A 57 2.11 4.83 10.90
N LEU A 58 2.12 5.99 10.24
CA LEU A 58 2.24 6.08 8.78
C LEU A 58 3.52 5.43 8.24
N ILE A 59 4.67 5.70 8.87
CA ILE A 59 5.94 5.09 8.45
C ILE A 59 5.93 3.59 8.71
N LEU A 60 5.38 3.12 9.83
CA LEU A 60 5.21 1.70 10.12
C LEU A 60 4.36 1.00 9.04
N GLY A 61 3.26 1.62 8.61
CA GLY A 61 2.47 1.15 7.47
C GLY A 61 3.32 0.97 6.21
N SER A 62 4.14 1.97 5.88
CA SER A 62 5.03 1.88 4.72
C SER A 62 6.10 0.78 4.85
N LEU A 63 6.56 0.46 6.07
CA LEU A 63 7.47 -0.66 6.33
C LEU A 63 6.76 -2.02 6.20
N MET A 64 5.45 -2.10 6.51
CA MET A 64 4.62 -3.27 6.22
C MET A 64 4.47 -3.52 4.72
N ALA A 65 4.27 -2.47 3.93
CA ALA A 65 4.31 -2.56 2.48
C ALA A 65 5.69 -3.06 1.98
N ASP A 66 6.78 -2.58 2.59
CA ASP A 66 8.13 -3.06 2.27
C ASP A 66 8.31 -4.55 2.64
N SER A 67 7.63 -5.10 3.66
CA SER A 67 7.64 -6.55 3.92
C SER A 67 7.10 -7.35 2.73
N PHE A 68 5.99 -6.92 2.12
CA PHE A 68 5.45 -7.56 0.91
C PHE A 68 6.39 -7.39 -0.28
N LEU A 69 6.99 -6.21 -0.45
CA LEU A 69 7.96 -5.96 -1.53
C LEU A 69 9.20 -6.87 -1.42
N VAL A 70 9.76 -6.99 -0.22
CA VAL A 70 10.96 -7.79 0.01
C VAL A 70 10.65 -9.28 -0.10
N TRP A 71 9.44 -9.69 0.31
CA TRP A 71 8.90 -11.00 0.07
C TRP A 71 8.81 -11.33 -1.43
N GLN A 72 8.24 -10.43 -2.24
CA GLN A 72 8.19 -10.56 -3.71
C GLN A 72 9.59 -10.68 -4.34
N ALA A 73 10.59 -10.01 -3.75
CA ALA A 73 11.98 -10.12 -4.20
C ALA A 73 12.67 -11.43 -3.79
N GLY A 74 12.11 -12.18 -2.83
CA GLY A 74 12.72 -13.39 -2.26
C GLY A 74 14.06 -13.10 -1.59
N ASP A 75 14.19 -11.98 -0.86
CA ASP A 75 15.45 -11.52 -0.30
C ASP A 75 15.48 -11.61 1.23
N ALA A 76 15.98 -12.73 1.76
CA ALA A 76 15.96 -13.01 3.20
C ALA A 76 16.77 -12.01 4.04
N GLN A 77 17.90 -11.52 3.52
CA GLN A 77 18.72 -10.56 4.25
C GLN A 77 18.03 -9.20 4.33
N GLN A 78 17.49 -8.72 3.21
CA GLN A 78 16.72 -7.48 3.21
C GLN A 78 15.46 -7.62 4.08
N PHE A 79 14.86 -8.81 4.14
CA PHE A 79 13.66 -9.04 4.95
C PHE A 79 13.97 -8.89 6.45
N ARG A 80 15.09 -9.48 6.91
CA ARG A 80 15.57 -9.28 8.28
C ARG A 80 15.85 -7.82 8.60
N ASN A 81 16.47 -7.09 7.67
CA ASN A 81 16.74 -5.66 7.86
C ASN A 81 15.42 -4.89 8.03
N ASN A 82 14.42 -5.16 7.19
CA ASN A 82 13.10 -4.54 7.31
C ASN A 82 12.43 -4.88 8.65
N ASN A 83 12.49 -6.15 9.10
CA ASN A 83 11.91 -6.56 10.38
C ASN A 83 12.53 -5.84 11.60
N GLN A 84 13.81 -5.46 11.53
CA GLN A 84 14.44 -4.66 12.59
C GLN A 84 13.83 -3.25 12.65
N GLU A 85 13.59 -2.63 11.50
CA GLU A 85 12.95 -1.32 11.42
C GLU A 85 11.49 -1.39 11.89
N VAL A 86 10.73 -2.39 11.42
CA VAL A 86 9.36 -2.65 11.89
C VAL A 86 9.31 -2.76 13.42
N LEU A 87 10.22 -3.55 14.01
CA LEU A 87 10.28 -3.72 15.46
C LEU A 87 10.58 -2.40 16.19
N SER A 88 11.46 -1.57 15.63
CA SER A 88 11.80 -0.25 16.18
C SER A 88 10.58 0.66 16.26
N TYR A 89 9.82 0.75 15.17
CA TYR A 89 8.58 1.53 15.12
C TYR A 89 7.48 0.94 16.01
N CYS A 90 7.34 -0.39 16.07
CA CYS A 90 6.39 -1.04 16.96
C CYS A 90 6.71 -0.77 18.43
N ARG A 91 7.99 -0.75 18.82
CA ARG A 91 8.40 -0.38 20.19
C ARG A 91 8.04 1.07 20.52
N MET A 92 8.25 2.00 19.58
CA MET A 92 7.84 3.40 19.75
C MET A 92 6.32 3.54 19.99
N LEU A 93 5.52 2.70 19.34
CA LEU A 93 4.06 2.71 19.51
C LEU A 93 3.57 1.93 20.74
N GLY A 94 4.44 1.20 21.44
CA GLY A 94 4.06 0.36 22.60
C GLY A 94 3.53 -1.03 22.21
N LEU A 95 3.85 -1.51 21.00
CA LEU A 95 3.35 -2.75 20.41
C LEU A 95 4.44 -3.83 20.29
N GLY A 96 5.69 -3.49 20.60
CA GLY A 96 6.87 -4.32 20.33
C GLY A 96 6.86 -5.71 20.96
N GLU A 97 6.39 -5.85 22.21
CA GLU A 97 6.38 -7.15 22.90
C GLU A 97 5.47 -8.18 22.22
N LYS A 98 4.27 -7.76 21.82
CA LYS A 98 3.28 -8.64 21.19
C LYS A 98 3.65 -8.96 19.74
N LEU A 99 4.30 -8.04 19.02
CA LEU A 99 4.67 -8.28 17.62
C LEU A 99 5.99 -9.04 17.45
N LEU A 100 6.90 -8.99 18.43
CA LEU A 100 8.22 -9.62 18.35
C LEU A 100 8.18 -11.10 17.95
N PRO A 101 7.30 -11.96 18.50
CA PRO A 101 7.22 -13.36 18.10
C PRO A 101 6.90 -13.54 16.62
N HIS A 102 6.00 -12.72 16.06
CA HIS A 102 5.66 -12.73 14.63
C HIS A 102 6.89 -12.36 13.79
N LEU A 103 7.59 -11.27 14.12
CA LEU A 103 8.78 -10.84 13.37
C LEU A 103 9.93 -11.86 13.43
N MET A 104 10.07 -12.58 14.54
CA MET A 104 11.04 -13.68 14.66
C MET A 104 10.65 -14.88 13.79
N ALA A 105 9.37 -15.26 13.79
CA ALA A 105 8.86 -16.34 12.94
C ALA A 105 9.06 -16.02 11.46
N GLN A 106 8.70 -14.81 11.04
CA GLN A 106 8.91 -14.33 9.67
C GLN A 106 10.38 -14.36 9.24
N GLY A 107 11.29 -13.89 10.10
CA GLY A 107 12.72 -13.92 9.82
C GLY A 107 13.25 -15.34 9.59
N LYS A 108 12.78 -16.30 10.39
CA LYS A 108 13.12 -17.72 10.24
C LYS A 108 12.53 -18.33 8.97
N MET A 109 11.28 -18.02 8.63
CA MET A 109 10.65 -18.46 7.38
C MET A 109 11.42 -17.94 6.16
N ALA A 110 11.83 -16.67 6.18
CA ALA A 110 12.64 -16.06 5.13
C ALA A 110 14.01 -16.77 4.99
N GLU A 111 14.68 -17.08 6.11
CA GLU A 111 15.94 -17.83 6.12
C GLU A 111 15.82 -19.23 5.50
N ASN A 112 14.72 -19.90 5.79
CA ASN A 112 14.44 -21.24 5.32
C ASN A 112 13.86 -21.28 3.89
N ASN A 113 13.65 -20.12 3.25
CA ASN A 113 12.95 -19.98 1.97
C ASN A 113 11.49 -20.49 1.99
N GLU A 114 10.83 -20.42 3.15
CA GLU A 114 9.42 -20.76 3.38
C GLU A 114 8.52 -19.59 2.92
N TRP A 115 8.62 -19.22 1.64
CA TRP A 115 8.02 -17.98 1.11
C TRP A 115 6.50 -17.96 1.16
N LYS A 116 5.85 -19.12 1.02
CA LYS A 116 4.39 -19.20 1.05
C LYS A 116 3.86 -18.97 2.47
N GLU A 117 4.49 -19.60 3.44
CA GLU A 117 4.18 -19.46 4.86
C GLU A 117 4.50 -18.04 5.32
N LEU A 118 5.63 -17.49 4.89
CA LEU A 118 6.02 -16.11 5.17
C LEU A 118 4.96 -15.11 4.71
N ARG A 119 4.41 -15.28 3.51
CA ARG A 119 3.33 -14.41 3.01
C ARG A 119 2.14 -14.37 3.96
N SER A 120 1.67 -15.54 4.41
CA SER A 120 0.55 -15.65 5.34
C SER A 120 0.88 -14.96 6.66
N GLU A 121 2.07 -15.21 7.20
CA GLU A 121 2.50 -14.63 8.46
C GLU A 121 2.63 -13.10 8.39
N ILE A 122 3.02 -12.52 7.25
CA ILE A 122 3.02 -11.06 7.07
C ILE A 122 1.59 -10.52 7.17
N VAL A 123 0.64 -11.11 6.42
CA VAL A 123 -0.78 -10.71 6.46
C VAL A 123 -1.36 -10.85 7.87
N ASP A 124 -1.11 -11.98 8.53
CA ASP A 124 -1.62 -12.24 9.88
C ASP A 124 -1.05 -11.26 10.90
N SER A 125 0.26 -11.00 10.84
CA SER A 125 0.93 -10.04 11.73
C SER A 125 0.42 -8.60 11.54
N HIS A 126 0.12 -8.21 10.31
CA HIS A 126 -0.49 -6.91 10.01
C HIS A 126 -1.87 -6.81 10.66
N GLN A 127 -2.70 -7.85 10.53
CA GLN A 127 -4.02 -7.87 11.16
C GLN A 127 -3.93 -7.88 12.70
N VAL A 128 -2.95 -8.57 13.28
CA VAL A 128 -2.66 -8.53 14.73
C VAL A 128 -2.33 -7.10 15.16
N LEU A 129 -1.44 -6.40 14.42
CA LEU A 129 -1.02 -5.04 14.70
C LEU A 129 -2.21 -4.07 14.75
N LEU A 130 -3.08 -4.10 13.75
CA LEU A 130 -4.28 -3.26 13.70
C LEU A 130 -5.25 -3.56 14.84
N ARG A 131 -5.50 -4.85 15.12
CA ARG A 131 -6.38 -5.24 16.23
C ARG A 131 -5.87 -4.73 17.57
N MET A 132 -4.57 -4.82 17.83
CA MET A 132 -3.98 -4.35 19.08
C MET A 132 -4.18 -2.84 19.31
N LEU A 133 -4.07 -2.03 18.25
CA LEU A 133 -4.31 -0.58 18.35
C LEU A 133 -5.79 -0.29 18.62
N ARG A 134 -6.70 -0.98 17.94
CA ARG A 134 -8.16 -0.86 18.18
C ARG A 134 -8.53 -1.27 19.61
N GLU A 135 -7.92 -2.34 20.14
CA GLU A 135 -8.06 -2.75 21.55
C GLU A 135 -7.55 -1.69 22.54
N GLN A 136 -6.53 -0.93 22.16
CA GLN A 136 -5.99 0.20 22.93
C GLN A 136 -6.80 1.49 22.74
N LYS A 137 -7.88 1.48 21.95
CA LYS A 137 -8.69 2.64 21.55
C LYS A 137 -7.90 3.68 20.74
N ASP A 138 -6.85 3.23 20.05
CA ASP A 138 -6.05 4.03 19.12
C ASP A 138 -6.48 3.74 17.66
N ASP A 139 -7.78 3.85 17.37
CA ASP A 139 -8.35 3.55 16.04
C ASP A 139 -7.72 4.40 14.93
N ASP A 140 -7.46 5.69 15.21
CA ASP A 140 -6.77 6.59 14.27
C ASP A 140 -5.38 6.05 13.89
N LEU A 141 -4.62 5.47 14.82
CA LEU A 141 -3.30 4.93 14.51
C LEU A 141 -3.39 3.67 13.66
N ALA A 142 -4.42 2.84 13.86
CA ALA A 142 -4.67 1.69 13.00
C ALA A 142 -4.95 2.15 11.56
N VAL A 143 -5.82 3.14 11.40
CA VAL A 143 -6.12 3.74 10.09
C VAL A 143 -4.86 4.36 9.46
N MET A 144 -4.03 5.06 10.24
CA MET A 144 -2.78 5.63 9.75
C MET A 144 -1.76 4.57 9.28
N ILE A 145 -1.73 3.39 9.92
CA ILE A 145 -0.91 2.26 9.45
C ILE A 145 -1.43 1.75 8.10
N ASP A 146 -2.74 1.52 7.98
CA ASP A 146 -3.35 1.08 6.72
C ASP A 146 -3.11 2.09 5.59
N LEU A 147 -3.27 3.38 5.86
CA LEU A 147 -2.97 4.45 4.89
C LEU A 147 -1.50 4.45 4.46
N GLY A 148 -0.57 4.37 5.42
CA GLY A 148 0.86 4.34 5.12
C GLY A 148 1.27 3.12 4.29
N LEU A 149 0.62 1.99 4.52
CA LEU A 149 0.80 0.75 3.77
C LEU A 149 0.33 0.93 2.33
N TRP A 150 -0.92 1.34 2.13
CA TRP A 150 -1.48 1.49 0.79
C TRP A 150 -0.78 2.56 -0.04
N LEU A 151 -0.47 3.72 0.54
CA LEU A 151 0.27 4.78 -0.16
C LEU A 151 1.64 4.28 -0.65
N ARG A 152 2.32 3.45 0.15
CA ARG A 152 3.59 2.86 -0.25
C ARG A 152 3.42 1.78 -1.32
N LEU A 153 2.38 0.94 -1.26
CA LEU A 153 2.12 -0.02 -2.33
C LEU A 153 1.80 0.67 -3.66
N LEU A 154 0.98 1.72 -3.64
CA LEU A 154 0.71 2.52 -4.83
C LEU A 154 2.00 3.18 -5.36
N ASP A 155 2.88 3.67 -4.49
CA ASP A 155 4.18 4.21 -4.90
C ASP A 155 5.06 3.16 -5.62
N ILE A 156 5.17 1.95 -5.05
CA ILE A 156 5.90 0.82 -5.67
C ILE A 156 5.33 0.49 -7.04
N VAL A 157 4.01 0.32 -7.10
CA VAL A 157 3.33 -0.14 -8.31
C VAL A 157 3.36 0.93 -9.39
N SER A 158 3.10 2.19 -9.04
CA SER A 158 3.21 3.30 -9.99
C SER A 158 4.62 3.42 -10.56
N SER A 159 5.67 3.20 -9.77
CA SER A 159 7.05 3.14 -10.27
C SER A 159 7.26 2.02 -11.28
N VAL A 160 6.79 0.79 -10.97
CA VAL A 160 6.87 -0.36 -11.89
C VAL A 160 6.13 -0.08 -13.20
N VAL A 161 4.96 0.56 -13.14
CA VAL A 161 4.17 0.90 -14.34
C VAL A 161 4.85 2.01 -15.14
N VAL A 162 5.44 3.03 -14.51
CA VAL A 162 6.18 4.10 -15.20
C VAL A 162 7.35 3.53 -16.00
N GLU A 163 8.07 2.53 -15.49
CA GLU A 163 9.20 1.92 -16.21
C GLU A 163 8.80 1.27 -17.55
N ASN A 164 7.55 0.83 -17.69
CA ASN A 164 7.05 0.17 -18.90
C ASN A 164 5.54 0.38 -19.08
N ALA A 165 5.14 1.63 -19.30
CA ALA A 165 3.74 2.02 -19.40
C ALA A 165 3.15 1.63 -20.76
N THR A 166 2.32 0.60 -20.79
CA THR A 166 1.51 0.21 -21.95
C THR A 166 0.04 0.46 -21.66
N VAL A 167 -0.82 0.43 -22.68
CA VAL A 167 -2.27 0.61 -22.48
C VAL A 167 -2.81 -0.41 -21.45
N GLU A 168 -2.27 -1.62 -21.45
CA GLU A 168 -2.66 -2.73 -20.57
C GLU A 168 -2.13 -2.57 -19.13
N THR A 169 -0.93 -2.01 -18.94
CA THR A 169 -0.32 -1.88 -17.60
C THR A 169 -0.72 -0.60 -16.88
N ARG A 170 -1.08 0.48 -17.59
CA ARG A 170 -1.42 1.76 -16.96
C ARG A 170 -2.54 1.66 -15.92
N PRO A 171 -3.65 0.93 -16.13
CA PRO A 171 -4.70 0.77 -15.10
C PRO A 171 -4.19 0.24 -13.76
N LEU A 172 -3.13 -0.58 -13.77
CA LEU A 172 -2.54 -1.17 -12.58
C LEU A 172 -1.93 -0.14 -11.62
N CYS A 173 -1.64 1.08 -12.09
CA CYS A 173 -1.01 2.15 -11.30
C CYS A 173 -1.78 2.48 -10.00
N ILE A 174 -3.11 2.29 -10.00
CA ILE A 174 -3.96 2.45 -8.81
C ILE A 174 -4.57 1.12 -8.33
N GLY A 175 -4.22 0.00 -8.96
CA GLY A 175 -4.90 -1.28 -8.83
C GLY A 175 -6.33 -1.25 -9.35
N SER A 176 -7.25 -0.71 -8.56
CA SER A 176 -8.65 -0.56 -8.92
C SER A 176 -9.25 0.73 -8.36
N SER A 177 -10.40 1.13 -8.90
CA SER A 177 -11.17 2.24 -8.33
C SER A 177 -11.70 1.93 -6.92
N ALA A 178 -11.86 0.65 -6.57
CA ALA A 178 -12.30 0.23 -5.24
C ALA A 178 -11.21 0.45 -4.19
N ILE A 179 -9.96 0.07 -4.48
CA ILE A 179 -8.80 0.32 -3.58
C ILE A 179 -8.66 1.82 -3.32
N LEU A 180 -8.75 2.65 -4.37
CA LEU A 180 -8.63 4.10 -4.22
C LEU A 180 -9.78 4.69 -3.38
N GLN A 181 -10.99 4.14 -3.51
CA GLN A 181 -12.13 4.53 -2.70
C GLN A 181 -11.98 4.07 -1.24
N GLU A 182 -11.46 2.86 -0.99
CA GLU A 182 -11.18 2.36 0.36
C GLU A 182 -10.15 3.24 1.08
N ILE A 183 -9.03 3.60 0.42
CA ILE A 183 -8.02 4.52 0.96
C ILE A 183 -8.65 5.86 1.34
N ARG A 184 -9.56 6.36 0.50
CA ARG A 184 -10.28 7.61 0.75
C ARG A 184 -11.24 7.49 1.93
N ASP A 185 -11.97 6.39 2.03
CA ASP A 185 -12.91 6.15 3.12
C ASP A 185 -12.17 5.98 4.45
N ASP A 186 -11.04 5.28 4.47
CA ASP A 186 -10.17 5.17 5.62
C ASP A 186 -9.60 6.53 6.04
N PHE A 187 -9.13 7.35 5.10
CA PHE A 187 -8.72 8.72 5.40
C PHE A 187 -9.84 9.52 6.09
N ASN A 188 -11.06 9.44 5.56
CA ASN A 188 -12.22 10.16 6.11
C ASN A 188 -12.66 9.65 7.50
N ARG A 189 -12.25 8.44 7.91
CA ARG A 189 -12.54 7.88 9.24
C ARG A 189 -11.65 8.46 10.35
N LEU A 190 -10.55 9.14 10.00
CA LEU A 190 -9.68 9.76 10.99
C LEU A 190 -10.44 10.81 11.83
N GLY A 191 -10.11 10.89 13.11
CA GLY A 191 -10.66 11.93 13.99
C GLY A 191 -10.31 13.36 13.53
N LEU A 192 -11.12 14.34 13.92
CA LEU A 192 -10.89 15.76 13.61
C LEU A 192 -9.50 16.28 14.01
N PRO A 193 -8.94 15.94 15.20
CA PRO A 193 -7.59 16.38 15.56
C PRO A 193 -6.52 15.94 14.56
N ARG A 194 -6.66 14.74 13.97
CA ARG A 194 -5.73 14.23 12.95
C ARG A 194 -5.83 15.01 11.65
N HIS A 195 -7.05 15.33 11.21
CA HIS A 195 -7.28 16.13 10.02
C HIS A 195 -6.69 17.54 10.11
N GLU A 196 -6.40 18.05 11.31
CA GLU A 196 -5.75 19.35 11.48
C GLU A 196 -4.23 19.31 11.30
N GLU A 197 -3.61 18.13 11.44
CA GLU A 197 -2.17 17.93 11.29
C GLU A 197 -1.71 18.24 9.85
N ALA A 198 -0.61 18.98 9.71
CA ALA A 198 -0.13 19.44 8.41
C ALA A 198 0.12 18.28 7.44
N MET A 199 0.77 17.21 7.89
CA MET A 199 1.07 16.03 7.06
C MET A 199 -0.22 15.33 6.58
N ILE A 200 -1.23 15.22 7.45
CA ILE A 200 -2.51 14.58 7.12
C ILE A 200 -3.28 15.39 6.09
N LYS A 201 -3.25 16.73 6.18
CA LYS A 201 -3.83 17.60 5.14
C LYS A 201 -3.18 17.37 3.78
N HIS A 202 -1.86 17.21 3.72
CA HIS A 202 -1.17 16.94 2.45
C HIS A 202 -1.50 15.55 1.90
N ILE A 203 -1.56 14.53 2.76
CA ILE A 203 -2.00 13.18 2.37
C ILE A 203 -3.43 13.22 1.82
N GLY A 204 -4.35 13.90 2.50
CA GLY A 204 -5.74 14.05 2.04
C GLY A 204 -5.84 14.77 0.69
N ALA A 205 -5.08 15.84 0.49
CA ALA A 205 -5.01 16.53 -0.80
C ALA A 205 -4.50 15.61 -1.91
N ALA A 206 -3.43 14.84 -1.65
CA ALA A 206 -2.90 13.88 -2.61
C ALA A 206 -3.91 12.78 -2.96
N ILE A 207 -4.62 12.22 -1.98
CA ILE A 207 -5.67 11.21 -2.20
C ILE A 207 -6.78 11.78 -3.09
N GLU A 208 -7.26 13.00 -2.83
CA GLU A 208 -8.30 13.65 -3.64
C GLU A 208 -7.82 14.00 -5.05
N GLU A 209 -6.58 14.46 -5.20
CA GLU A 209 -5.95 14.73 -6.51
C GLU A 209 -5.85 13.45 -7.35
N ILE A 210 -5.33 12.35 -6.78
CA ILE A 210 -5.23 11.05 -7.46
C ILE A 210 -6.63 10.53 -7.79
N THR A 211 -7.57 10.57 -6.84
CA THR A 211 -8.98 10.17 -7.07
C THR A 211 -9.61 10.94 -8.22
N THR A 212 -9.33 12.24 -8.32
CA THR A 212 -9.85 13.09 -9.41
C THR A 212 -9.17 12.77 -10.73
N LEU A 213 -7.85 12.56 -10.73
CA LEU A 213 -7.06 12.24 -11.91
C LEU A 213 -7.49 10.93 -12.59
N TRP A 214 -7.93 9.95 -11.79
CA TRP A 214 -8.38 8.63 -12.26
C TRP A 214 -9.89 8.51 -12.44
N ARG A 215 -10.63 9.62 -12.26
CA ARG A 215 -12.07 9.65 -12.48
C ARG A 215 -12.37 9.44 -13.96
N GLY A 216 -13.22 8.45 -14.27
CA GLY A 216 -13.63 8.17 -15.64
C GLY A 216 -12.63 7.31 -16.44
N SER A 217 -11.55 6.83 -15.82
CA SER A 217 -10.62 5.86 -16.43
C SER A 217 -11.26 4.51 -16.78
N ALA A 218 -12.48 4.25 -16.28
CA ALA A 218 -13.28 3.10 -16.71
C ALA A 218 -13.87 3.28 -18.13
N GLN A 219 -14.09 4.52 -18.57
CA GLN A 219 -14.64 4.83 -19.89
C GLN A 219 -13.56 5.12 -20.94
N ASN A 220 -12.38 5.58 -20.52
CA ASN A 220 -11.25 5.89 -21.40
C ASN A 220 -9.98 5.23 -20.87
N ALA A 221 -9.18 4.63 -21.75
CA ALA A 221 -7.89 4.04 -21.37
C ALA A 221 -6.98 5.09 -20.71
N PRO A 222 -6.35 4.79 -19.55
CA PRO A 222 -5.47 5.74 -18.89
C PRO A 222 -4.28 6.16 -19.77
N THR A 223 -3.86 7.41 -19.60
CA THR A 223 -2.72 8.00 -20.31
C THR A 223 -1.41 7.79 -19.54
N GLU A 224 -0.28 7.90 -20.22
CA GLU A 224 1.04 7.88 -19.56
C GLU A 224 1.20 9.06 -18.60
N GLU A 225 0.67 10.22 -18.98
CA GLU A 225 0.69 11.42 -18.13
C GLU A 225 -0.06 11.20 -16.81
N GLN A 226 -1.20 10.50 -16.84
CA GLN A 226 -1.93 10.13 -15.61
C GLN A 226 -1.07 9.24 -14.71
N VAL A 227 -0.37 8.24 -15.28
CA VAL A 227 0.52 7.37 -14.52
C VAL A 227 1.69 8.14 -13.92
N THR A 228 2.38 8.98 -14.71
CA THR A 228 3.53 9.77 -14.24
C THR A 228 3.12 10.73 -13.11
N LYS A 229 2.03 11.48 -13.28
CA LYS A 229 1.53 12.40 -12.24
C LYS A 229 1.18 11.67 -10.93
N THR A 230 0.63 10.47 -11.05
CA THR A 230 0.30 9.63 -9.88
C THR A 230 1.57 9.20 -9.16
N HIS A 231 2.56 8.69 -9.90
CA HIS A 231 3.85 8.30 -9.32
C HIS A 231 4.55 9.49 -8.64
N ASP A 232 4.62 10.64 -9.31
CA ASP A 232 5.27 11.84 -8.77
C ASP A 232 4.60 12.30 -7.47
N LYS A 233 3.26 12.28 -7.41
CA LYS A 233 2.51 12.65 -6.22
C LYS A 233 2.74 11.67 -5.07
N LEU A 234 2.72 10.37 -5.33
CA LEU A 234 2.97 9.35 -4.31
C LEU A 234 4.41 9.45 -3.77
N LYS A 235 5.38 9.67 -4.65
CA LYS A 235 6.78 9.89 -4.29
C LYS A 235 6.98 11.13 -3.42
N GLU A 236 6.30 12.22 -3.73
CA GLU A 236 6.29 13.44 -2.91
C GLU A 236 5.79 13.15 -1.48
N ILE A 237 4.69 12.42 -1.35
CA ILE A 237 4.15 12.02 -0.04
C ILE A 237 5.12 11.09 0.70
N MET A 238 5.69 10.09 0.02
CA MET A 238 6.67 9.18 0.62
C MET A 238 7.87 9.94 1.19
N GLN A 239 8.37 10.93 0.45
CA GLN A 239 9.49 11.76 0.85
C GLN A 239 9.13 12.63 2.06
N MET A 240 7.97 13.30 2.03
CA MET A 240 7.46 14.12 3.14
C MET A 240 7.34 13.30 4.44
N MET A 241 6.83 12.07 4.36
CA MET A 241 6.64 11.22 5.54
C MET A 241 7.94 10.90 6.28
N VAL A 242 9.10 10.91 5.61
CA VAL A 242 10.40 10.58 6.21
C VAL A 242 11.30 11.80 6.48
N GLU A 243 10.95 12.99 5.98
CA GLU A 243 11.72 14.23 6.19
C GLU A 243 11.60 14.78 7.62
N LYS A 244 12.74 14.94 8.32
CA LYS A 244 12.74 15.55 9.66
C LYS A 244 12.08 16.93 9.60
N GLN A 245 11.03 17.15 10.40
CA GLN A 245 10.50 18.49 10.60
C GLN A 245 11.49 19.23 11.53
N THR A 246 12.10 20.29 11.00
CA THR A 246 12.89 21.28 11.75
C THR A 246 12.02 22.14 12.65
#